data_AF-A0A944CWJ9-F1
#
_entry.id   AF-A0A944CWJ9-F1
#
_cell.length_a   1.000
_cell.length_b   1.000
_cell.length_c   1.000
_cell.angle_alpha   90.00
_cell.angle_beta   90.00
_cell.angle_gamma   90.00
#
_symmetry.space_group_name_H-M   'P 1'
#
loop_
_entity.id
_entity.type
_entity.pdbx_description
1 polymer ?
#
loop_
_entity_poly.entity_id
_entity_poly.type
_entity_poly.pdbx_seq_one_letter_code
_entity_poly.pdbx_strand_id
1 'polypeptide(L)'
;MQFDTFENLLFSLVSVSWKHSFLDVYRCIERLFSISFWQEFYQNLGIKDSLINFSANIENYTDWRPKEKEAINKLIDSQPEYAINLLKEIKNDLDGNSEGNLGEFIYKIRNSIVHFRPATEPISIDDKNWDKLIRACLLVIEYCYNQYKDEFNDNCQNQVVIERSRDNLQD
;
A
#
# COMPACT_ATOMS: atom_id res chain seq x y z
N MET A 1 -9.73 13.78 4.54
CA MET A 1 -10.82 12.92 4.04
C MET A 1 -10.15 11.63 3.60
N GLN A 2 -10.26 10.57 4.41
CA GLN A 2 -9.48 9.35 4.23
C GLN A 2 -10.44 8.29 3.67
N PHE A 3 -10.49 8.16 2.33
CA PHE A 3 -11.38 7.20 1.64
C PHE A 3 -10.99 5.77 1.98
N ASP A 4 -11.91 4.84 2.24
CA ASP A 4 -11.56 3.46 2.59
C ASP A 4 -10.88 2.71 1.44
N THR A 5 -10.09 1.66 1.75
CA THR A 5 -9.44 0.83 0.72
C THR A 5 -10.44 0.35 -0.34
N PHE A 6 -11.66 0.02 0.08
CA PHE A 6 -12.74 -0.37 -0.82
C PHE A 6 -13.11 0.72 -1.82
N GLU A 7 -13.24 1.98 -1.37
CA GLU A 7 -13.59 3.10 -2.23
C GLU A 7 -12.49 3.37 -3.27
N ASN A 8 -11.23 3.31 -2.86
CA ASN A 8 -10.10 3.44 -3.80
C ASN A 8 -10.09 2.31 -4.84
N LEU A 9 -10.37 1.06 -4.44
CA LEU A 9 -10.49 -0.04 -5.41
C LEU A 9 -11.65 0.16 -6.38
N LEU A 10 -12.79 0.67 -5.89
CA LEU A 10 -13.93 1.00 -6.74
C LEU A 10 -13.58 2.14 -7.72
N PHE A 11 -12.94 3.21 -7.26
CA PHE A 11 -12.50 4.32 -8.11
C PHE A 11 -11.50 3.86 -9.16
N SER A 12 -10.56 3.00 -8.78
CA SER A 12 -9.65 2.37 -9.73
C SER A 12 -10.41 1.59 -10.82
N LEU A 13 -11.41 0.80 -10.42
CA LEU A 13 -12.19 -0.03 -11.34
C LEU A 13 -13.01 0.80 -12.35
N VAL A 14 -13.57 1.94 -11.93
CA VAL A 14 -14.38 2.81 -12.79
C VAL A 14 -13.57 3.91 -13.48
N SER A 15 -12.24 3.93 -13.27
CA SER A 15 -11.38 4.94 -13.85
C SER A 15 -11.30 4.80 -15.37
N VAL A 16 -11.41 5.95 -16.06
CA VAL A 16 -11.27 6.03 -17.52
C VAL A 16 -9.80 6.10 -17.99
N SER A 17 -8.86 6.12 -17.05
CA SER A 17 -7.43 6.33 -17.33
C SER A 17 -6.58 5.44 -16.44
N TRP A 18 -5.61 4.74 -17.06
CA TRP A 18 -4.66 3.89 -16.35
C TRP A 18 -3.90 4.62 -15.24
N LYS A 19 -3.49 5.87 -15.50
CA LYS A 19 -2.77 6.70 -14.51
C LYS A 19 -3.60 6.91 -13.25
N HIS A 20 -4.89 7.23 -13.42
CA HIS A 20 -5.79 7.45 -12.29
C HIS A 20 -6.10 6.14 -11.57
N SER A 21 -6.33 5.06 -12.32
CA SER A 21 -6.53 3.72 -11.75
C SER A 21 -5.34 3.29 -10.90
N PHE A 22 -4.13 3.45 -11.44
CA PHE A 22 -2.90 3.16 -10.71
C PHE A 22 -2.74 4.02 -9.44
N LEU A 23 -3.04 5.33 -9.50
CA LEU A 23 -2.97 6.18 -8.31
C LEU A 23 -3.93 5.74 -7.20
N ASP A 24 -5.15 5.33 -7.55
CA ASP A 24 -6.12 4.85 -6.58
C ASP A 24 -5.68 3.53 -5.94
N VAL A 25 -5.15 2.58 -6.73
CA VAL A 25 -4.56 1.35 -6.20
C VAL A 25 -3.31 1.64 -5.35
N TYR A 26 -2.48 2.58 -5.76
CA TYR A 26 -1.27 2.96 -5.02
C TYR A 26 -1.62 3.54 -3.63
N ARG A 27 -2.70 4.33 -3.51
CA ARG A 27 -3.19 4.81 -2.20
C ARG A 27 -3.58 3.67 -1.26
N CYS A 28 -4.04 2.54 -1.78
CA CYS A 28 -4.27 1.33 -0.97
C CYS A 28 -2.95 0.77 -0.44
N ILE A 29 -1.90 0.75 -1.27
CA ILE A 29 -0.54 0.35 -0.86
C ILE A 29 0.03 1.31 0.18
N GLU A 30 -0.14 2.62 0.02
CA GLU A 30 0.35 3.64 0.96
C GLU A 30 -0.16 3.41 2.39
N ARG A 31 -1.40 2.93 2.55
CA ARG A 31 -1.98 2.59 3.87
C ARG A 31 -1.31 1.41 4.55
N LEU A 32 -0.69 0.52 3.78
CA LEU A 32 -0.05 -0.70 4.29
C LEU A 32 1.38 -0.44 4.76
N PHE A 33 1.96 0.73 4.45
CA PHE A 33 3.33 1.09 4.79
C PHE A 33 3.61 1.03 6.28
N SER A 34 2.75 1.60 7.12
CA SER A 34 3.01 1.66 8.55
C SER A 34 2.96 0.27 9.18
N ILE A 35 1.97 -0.55 8.79
CA ILE A 35 1.80 -1.91 9.31
C ILE A 35 3.02 -2.77 8.94
N SER A 36 3.44 -2.75 7.67
CA SER A 36 4.59 -3.53 7.22
C SER A 36 5.91 -3.03 7.80
N PHE A 37 6.04 -1.73 8.03
CA PHE A 37 7.25 -1.14 8.60
C PHE A 37 7.48 -1.58 10.05
N TRP A 38 6.42 -1.56 10.86
CA TRP A 38 6.47 -1.84 12.28
C TRP A 38 6.46 -3.33 12.64
N GLN A 39 6.14 -4.21 11.71
CA GLN A 39 5.99 -5.65 11.98
C GLN A 39 7.19 -6.26 12.72
N GLU A 40 8.41 -6.09 12.22
CA GLU A 40 9.62 -6.64 12.85
C GLU A 40 9.87 -6.04 14.24
N PHE A 41 9.62 -4.74 14.40
CA PHE A 41 9.81 -4.05 15.67
C PHE A 41 8.80 -4.53 16.72
N TYR A 42 7.54 -4.64 16.32
CA TYR A 42 6.44 -5.15 17.14
C TYR A 42 6.70 -6.60 17.60
N GLN A 43 7.14 -7.48 16.70
CA GLN A 43 7.49 -8.87 17.03
C GLN A 43 8.60 -8.96 18.09
N ASN A 44 9.59 -8.07 18.03
CA ASN A 44 10.70 -8.05 19.00
C ASN A 44 10.29 -7.52 20.38
N LEU A 45 9.24 -6.70 20.47
CA LEU A 45 8.79 -6.14 21.75
C LEU A 45 7.86 -7.07 22.53
N GLY A 46 7.27 -8.09 21.89
CA GLY A 46 6.36 -9.03 22.55
C GLY A 46 5.10 -8.36 23.11
N ILE A 47 4.62 -7.31 22.45
CA ILE A 47 3.40 -6.58 22.82
C ILE A 47 2.17 -7.49 22.59
N LYS A 48 1.16 -7.37 23.46
CA LYS A 48 -0.07 -8.17 23.40
C LYS A 48 -1.21 -7.50 22.62
N ASP A 49 -1.13 -6.20 22.39
CA ASP A 49 -2.12 -5.42 21.63
C ASP A 49 -1.88 -5.58 20.12
N SER A 50 -2.92 -5.48 19.30
CA SER A 50 -2.82 -5.67 17.84
C SER A 50 -1.77 -4.77 17.19
N LEU A 51 -1.11 -5.27 16.15
CA LEU A 51 -0.11 -4.53 15.37
C LEU A 51 -0.71 -3.24 14.78
N ILE A 52 -2.00 -3.26 14.42
CA ILE A 52 -2.70 -2.09 13.88
C ILE A 52 -2.89 -1.03 14.95
N ASN A 53 -3.37 -1.40 16.15
CA ASN A 53 -3.50 -0.46 17.25
C ASN A 53 -2.15 0.10 17.66
N PHE A 54 -1.13 -0.76 17.74
CA PHE A 54 0.24 -0.34 18.00
C PHE A 54 0.73 0.69 16.98
N SER A 55 0.58 0.39 15.69
CA SER A 55 1.00 1.30 14.60
C SER A 55 0.24 2.63 14.66
N ALA A 56 -1.08 2.60 14.86
CA ALA A 56 -1.91 3.79 14.98
C ALA A 56 -1.53 4.63 16.20
N ASN A 57 -1.25 4.00 17.34
CA ASN A 57 -0.81 4.69 18.55
C ASN A 57 0.54 5.38 18.32
N ILE A 58 1.51 4.68 17.73
CA ILE A 58 2.83 5.28 17.44
C ILE A 58 2.68 6.50 16.53
N GLU A 59 1.91 6.40 15.44
CA GLU A 59 1.66 7.54 14.55
C GLU A 59 1.00 8.71 15.30
N ASN A 60 -0.03 8.45 16.10
CA ASN A 60 -0.76 9.49 16.82
C ASN A 60 0.07 10.17 17.92
N TYR A 61 0.98 9.45 18.56
CA TYR A 61 1.81 10.00 19.65
C TYR A 61 3.08 10.68 19.16
N THR A 62 3.65 10.23 18.03
CA THR A 62 4.95 10.71 17.55
C THR A 62 4.87 11.58 16.31
N ASP A 63 3.71 11.61 15.65
CA ASP A 63 3.50 12.14 14.29
C ASP A 63 4.44 11.52 13.24
N TRP A 64 5.15 10.45 13.60
CA TRP A 64 6.14 9.84 12.74
C TRP A 64 5.46 8.92 11.72
N ARG A 65 5.87 9.05 10.46
CA ARG A 65 5.44 8.18 9.36
C ARG A 65 6.65 7.67 8.60
N PRO A 66 6.64 6.42 8.11
CA PRO A 66 7.74 5.90 7.33
C PRO A 66 7.87 6.69 6.03
N LYS A 67 9.11 6.96 5.61
CA LYS A 67 9.36 7.63 4.34
C LYS A 67 8.86 6.74 3.20
N GLU A 68 8.03 7.29 2.33
CA GLU A 68 7.36 6.56 1.25
C GLU A 68 8.30 5.65 0.45
N LYS A 69 9.46 6.19 0.02
CA LYS A 69 10.46 5.43 -0.73
C LYS A 69 11.01 4.23 0.04
N GLU A 70 11.27 4.37 1.34
CA GLU A 70 11.81 3.28 2.17
C GLU A 70 10.71 2.25 2.48
N ALA A 71 9.48 2.74 2.72
CA ALA A 71 8.34 1.91 3.04
C ALA A 71 7.91 1.01 1.89
N ILE A 72 7.84 1.55 0.66
CA ILE A 72 7.48 0.75 -0.51
C ILE A 72 8.54 -0.29 -0.83
N ASN A 73 9.83 0.02 -0.64
CA ASN A 73 10.90 -0.96 -0.84
C ASN A 73 10.72 -2.13 0.14
N LYS A 74 10.60 -1.83 1.43
CA LYS A 74 10.39 -2.85 2.47
C LYS A 74 9.12 -3.67 2.22
N LEU A 75 8.05 -3.02 1.77
CA LEU A 75 6.78 -3.68 1.46
C LEU A 75 6.91 -4.61 0.26
N ILE A 76 7.60 -4.19 -0.82
CA ILE A 76 7.76 -4.99 -2.04
C ILE A 76 8.75 -6.15 -1.83
N ASP A 77 9.78 -5.96 -1.02
CA ASP A 77 10.78 -6.99 -0.73
C ASP A 77 10.20 -8.20 0.04
N SER A 78 9.08 -8.02 0.74
CA SER A 78 8.36 -9.09 1.46
C SER A 78 7.27 -9.79 0.62
N GLN A 79 7.12 -9.42 -0.65
CA GLN A 79 6.03 -9.92 -1.51
C GLN A 79 6.35 -11.29 -2.13
N PRO A 80 5.31 -12.05 -2.51
CA PRO A 80 5.50 -13.34 -3.14
C PRO A 80 6.09 -13.22 -4.54
N GLU A 81 6.80 -14.28 -4.96
CA GLU A 81 7.60 -14.29 -6.19
C GLU A 81 6.77 -13.98 -7.45
N TYR A 82 5.51 -14.40 -7.51
CA TYR A 82 4.64 -14.13 -8.65
C TYR A 82 4.38 -12.64 -8.87
N ALA A 83 4.21 -11.86 -7.79
CA ALA A 83 3.99 -10.42 -7.88
C ALA A 83 5.30 -9.70 -8.26
N ILE A 84 6.41 -10.14 -7.66
CA ILE A 84 7.76 -9.66 -7.97
C ILE A 84 8.13 -9.90 -9.43
N ASN A 85 7.85 -11.09 -9.96
CA ASN A 85 8.17 -11.45 -11.34
C ASN A 85 7.39 -10.59 -12.34
N LEU A 86 6.12 -10.29 -12.06
CA LEU A 86 5.34 -9.38 -12.89
C LEU A 86 5.94 -7.96 -12.91
N LEU A 87 6.40 -7.46 -11.76
CA LEU A 87 7.09 -6.16 -11.68
C LEU A 87 8.42 -6.16 -12.43
N LYS A 88 9.19 -7.25 -12.35
CA LYS A 88 10.45 -7.40 -13.11
C LYS A 88 10.23 -7.39 -14.61
N GLU A 89 9.17 -8.05 -15.09
CA GLU A 89 8.79 -8.02 -16.51
C GLU A 89 8.50 -6.60 -16.98
N ILE A 90 7.65 -5.86 -16.25
CA ILE A 90 7.31 -4.47 -16.62
C ILE A 90 8.56 -3.59 -16.61
N LYS A 91 9.40 -3.73 -15.59
CA LYS A 91 10.65 -2.98 -15.49
C LYS A 91 11.59 -3.31 -16.65
N ASN A 92 11.67 -4.57 -17.05
CA ASN A 92 12.46 -4.97 -18.21
C ASN A 92 11.89 -4.38 -19.51
N ASP A 93 10.57 -4.38 -19.68
CA ASP A 93 9.90 -3.83 -20.86
C ASP A 93 10.09 -2.30 -20.98
N LEU A 94 10.19 -1.58 -19.86
CA LEU A 94 10.35 -0.12 -19.84
C LEU A 94 11.82 0.35 -19.81
N ASP A 95 12.66 -0.24 -18.95
CA ASP A 95 14.03 0.20 -18.70
C ASP A 95 15.08 -0.68 -19.40
N GLY A 96 14.68 -1.78 -20.04
CA GLY A 96 15.60 -2.78 -20.60
C GLY A 96 16.40 -3.55 -19.53
N ASN A 97 15.98 -3.47 -18.26
CA ASN A 97 16.64 -4.12 -17.13
C ASN A 97 15.62 -4.61 -16.10
N SER A 98 15.70 -5.87 -15.69
CA SER A 98 14.86 -6.49 -14.65
C SER A 98 15.43 -6.37 -13.22
N GLU A 99 16.69 -5.97 -13.07
CA GLU A 99 17.39 -5.86 -11.78
C GLU A 99 17.14 -4.53 -11.08
N GLY A 100 17.44 -4.48 -9.78
CA GLY A 100 17.36 -3.28 -8.95
C GLY A 100 16.13 -3.26 -8.04
N ASN A 101 15.90 -2.11 -7.41
CA ASN A 101 14.83 -1.97 -6.42
C ASN A 101 13.48 -1.71 -7.10
N LEU A 102 12.57 -2.69 -7.00
CA LEU A 102 11.24 -2.65 -7.60
C LEU A 102 10.29 -1.68 -6.90
N GLY A 103 10.44 -1.47 -5.59
CA GLY A 103 9.68 -0.45 -4.86
C GLY A 103 10.01 0.95 -5.37
N GLU A 104 11.30 1.24 -5.60
CA GLU A 104 11.74 2.51 -6.17
C GLU A 104 11.22 2.69 -7.62
N PHE A 105 11.12 1.62 -8.39
CA PHE A 105 10.53 1.65 -9.72
C PHE A 105 9.05 2.06 -9.69
N ILE A 106 8.22 1.45 -8.85
CA ILE A 106 6.80 1.83 -8.69
C ILE A 106 6.68 3.28 -8.17
N TYR A 107 7.52 3.66 -7.20
CA TYR A 107 7.56 5.01 -6.66
C TYR A 107 7.88 6.07 -7.73
N LYS A 108 8.82 5.77 -8.64
CA LYS A 108 9.15 6.64 -9.78
C LYS A 108 7.96 6.81 -10.71
N ILE A 109 7.24 5.73 -11.02
CA ILE A 109 6.02 5.80 -11.86
C ILE A 109 4.99 6.71 -11.21
N ARG A 110 4.66 6.48 -9.93
CA ARG A 110 3.71 7.31 -9.17
C ARG A 110 4.10 8.78 -9.17
N ASN A 111 5.36 9.09 -8.92
CA ASN A 111 5.84 10.47 -8.93
C ASN A 111 5.79 11.11 -10.31
N SER A 112 6.00 10.36 -11.39
CA SER A 112 5.90 10.90 -12.76
C SER A 112 4.47 11.29 -13.14
N ILE A 113 3.46 10.70 -12.50
CA ILE A 113 2.05 11.05 -12.71
C ILE A 113 1.67 12.29 -11.90
N VAL A 114 2.09 12.34 -10.62
CA VAL A 114 1.66 13.40 -9.68
C VAL A 114 2.46 14.69 -9.86
N HIS A 115 3.74 14.60 -10.21
CA HIS A 115 4.63 15.76 -10.32
C HIS A 115 4.97 16.05 -11.76
N PHE A 116 4.41 17.13 -12.30
CA PHE A 116 4.95 17.74 -13.51
C PHE A 116 6.35 18.31 -13.19
N ARG A 117 7.40 17.66 -13.68
CA ARG A 117 8.77 18.15 -13.60
C ARG A 117 9.25 18.50 -15.00
N PRO A 118 9.54 19.78 -15.30
CA PRO A 118 10.00 20.19 -16.63
C PRO A 118 11.28 19.48 -17.11
N ALA A 119 12.11 19.02 -16.19
CA ALA A 119 13.37 18.34 -16.46
C ALA A 119 13.26 16.81 -16.49
N THR A 120 12.07 16.24 -16.34
CA THR A 120 11.86 14.79 -16.30
C THR A 120 10.99 14.39 -17.48
N GLU A 121 11.52 13.51 -18.33
CA GLU A 121 10.71 12.97 -19.42
C GLU A 121 9.53 12.16 -18.85
N PRO A 122 8.32 12.34 -19.40
CA PRO A 122 7.18 11.55 -18.99
C PRO A 122 7.44 10.07 -19.33
N ILE A 123 7.29 9.19 -18.33
CA ILE A 123 7.39 7.76 -18.54
C ILE A 123 6.22 7.34 -19.45
N SER A 124 6.55 6.84 -20.64
CA SER A 124 5.57 6.31 -21.58
C SER A 124 5.36 4.83 -21.29
N ILE A 125 4.17 4.49 -20.81
CA ILE A 125 3.76 3.12 -20.49
C ILE A 125 2.57 2.78 -21.39
N ASP A 126 2.64 1.63 -22.07
CA ASP A 126 1.56 1.13 -22.94
C ASP A 126 0.46 0.42 -22.14
N ASP A 127 -0.68 0.16 -22.78
CA ASP A 127 -1.85 -0.45 -22.12
C ASP A 127 -1.52 -1.82 -21.49
N LYS A 128 -0.65 -2.61 -22.13
CA LYS A 128 -0.22 -3.92 -21.63
C LYS A 128 0.55 -3.78 -20.34
N ASN A 129 1.50 -2.86 -20.25
CA ASN A 129 2.29 -2.63 -19.05
C ASN A 129 1.48 -1.95 -17.94
N TRP A 130 0.49 -1.12 -18.29
CA TRP A 130 -0.46 -0.59 -17.31
C TRP A 130 -1.30 -1.69 -16.66
N ASP A 131 -1.88 -2.60 -17.46
CA ASP A 131 -2.65 -3.74 -16.94
C ASP A 131 -1.79 -4.60 -16.00
N LYS A 132 -0.57 -4.95 -16.44
CA LYS A 132 0.38 -5.70 -15.61
C LYS A 132 0.72 -4.97 -14.31
N LEU A 133 0.96 -3.66 -14.37
CA LEU A 133 1.33 -2.86 -13.20
C LEU A 133 0.20 -2.83 -12.17
N ILE A 134 -1.03 -2.56 -12.62
CA ILE A 134 -2.20 -2.55 -11.74
C ILE A 134 -2.43 -3.95 -11.16
N ARG A 135 -2.33 -5.01 -11.97
CA ARG A 135 -2.39 -6.40 -11.48
C ARG A 135 -1.34 -6.70 -10.42
N ALA A 136 -0.09 -6.30 -10.66
CA ALA A 136 0.98 -6.49 -9.68
C ALA A 136 0.66 -5.78 -8.36
N CYS A 137 0.19 -4.53 -8.42
CA CYS A 137 -0.22 -3.78 -7.23
C CYS A 137 -1.42 -4.43 -6.50
N LEU A 138 -2.41 -4.95 -7.24
CA LEU A 138 -3.54 -5.66 -6.63
C LEU A 138 -3.10 -6.96 -5.94
N LEU A 139 -2.18 -7.71 -6.54
CA LEU A 139 -1.60 -8.92 -5.94
C LEU A 139 -0.83 -8.60 -4.65
N VAL A 140 -0.10 -7.49 -4.63
CA VAL A 140 0.56 -6.98 -3.42
C VAL A 140 -0.45 -6.66 -2.32
N ILE A 141 -1.53 -5.96 -2.67
CA ILE A 141 -2.61 -5.64 -1.73
C ILE A 141 -3.25 -6.93 -1.20
N GLU A 142 -3.63 -7.85 -2.08
CA GLU A 142 -4.23 -9.14 -1.71
C GLU A 142 -3.32 -9.93 -0.74
N TYR A 143 -2.03 -10.01 -1.06
CA TYR A 143 -1.07 -10.68 -0.19
C TYR A 143 -1.01 -10.04 1.20
N CYS A 144 -0.86 -8.72 1.28
CA CYS A 144 -0.84 -8.01 2.56
C CYS A 144 -2.14 -8.20 3.36
N TYR A 145 -3.30 -8.11 2.72
CA TYR A 145 -4.59 -8.33 3.40
C TYR A 145 -4.75 -9.76 3.92
N ASN A 146 -4.22 -10.75 3.21
CA ASN A 146 -4.18 -12.13 3.68
C ASN A 146 -3.19 -12.32 4.83
N GLN A 147 -2.03 -11.67 4.79
CA GLN A 147 -1.01 -11.74 5.86
C GLN A 147 -1.50 -11.14 7.18
N TYR A 148 -2.20 -10.00 7.12
CA TYR A 148 -2.69 -9.29 8.32
C TYR A 148 -4.18 -9.55 8.60
N LYS A 149 -4.74 -10.64 8.07
CA LYS A 149 -6.18 -10.94 8.16
C LYS A 149 -6.69 -10.93 9.61
N ASP A 150 -5.93 -11.53 10.52
CA ASP A 150 -6.32 -11.63 11.93
C ASP A 150 -6.27 -10.25 12.61
N GLU A 151 -5.25 -9.45 12.32
CA GLU A 151 -5.11 -8.08 12.80
C GLU A 151 -6.28 -7.18 12.34
N PHE A 152 -6.71 -7.32 11.08
CA PHE A 152 -7.86 -6.57 10.55
C PHE A 152 -9.18 -7.02 11.18
N ASN A 153 -9.36 -8.33 11.42
CA ASN A 153 -10.57 -8.86 12.05
C ASN A 153 -10.69 -8.44 13.51
N ASP A 154 -9.59 -8.47 14.27
CA ASP A 154 -9.56 -8.07 15.68
C ASP A 154 -9.87 -6.58 15.86
N ASN A 155 -9.40 -5.73 14.94
CA ASN A 155 -9.74 -4.31 14.95
C ASN A 155 -11.23 -4.05 14.67
N CYS A 156 -11.82 -4.74 13.69
CA CYS A 156 -13.26 -4.67 13.41
C CYS A 156 -14.11 -5.04 14.62
N GLN A 157 -13.73 -6.08 15.39
CA GLN A 157 -14.45 -6.46 16.60
C GLN A 157 -14.32 -5.40 17.71
N ASN A 158 -13.12 -4.84 17.89
CA ASN A 158 -12.87 -3.81 18.89
C ASN A 158 -13.64 -2.51 18.61
N GLN A 159 -13.75 -2.07 17.34
CA GLN A 159 -14.55 -0.90 16.97
C GLN A 159 -16.04 -1.07 17.29
N VAL A 160 -16.62 -2.24 16.98
CA VAL A 160 -18.03 -2.55 17.26
C VAL A 160 -18.33 -2.57 18.77
N VAL A 161 -17.37 -3.01 19.60
CA VAL A 161 -17.51 -2.98 21.07
C VAL A 161 -17.46 -1.55 21.61
N ILE A 162 -16.57 -0.71 21.07
CA ILE A 162 -16.45 0.70 21.51
C ILE A 162 -17.70 1.50 21.16
N GLU A 163 -18.27 1.29 19.96
CA GLU A 163 -19.51 1.97 19.53
C GLU A 163 -20.69 1.58 20.42
N ARG A 164 -20.90 0.29 20.68
CA ARG A 164 -21.94 -0.20 21.60
C ARG A 164 -21.78 0.32 23.03
N SER A 165 -20.55 0.56 23.46
CA SER A 165 -20.26 1.09 24.82
C SER A 165 -20.54 2.58 24.94
N ARG A 166 -20.42 3.33 23.83
CA ARG A 166 -20.77 4.76 23.77
C ARG A 166 -22.28 4.98 23.73
N ASP A 167 -23.01 4.11 23.03
CA ASP A 167 -24.47 4.17 22.96
C ASP A 167 -25.10 3.88 24.34
N ASN A 168 -24.51 2.97 25.12
CA ASN A 168 -24.97 2.65 26.49
C ASN A 168 -24.61 3.70 27.57
N LEU A 169 -23.89 4.77 27.22
CA LEU A 169 -23.54 5.87 28.13
C LEU A 169 -24.37 7.14 27.85
N GLN A 170 -25.30 7.09 26.89
CA GLN A 170 -26.23 8.18 26.56
C GLN A 170 -27.66 7.97 27.07
N ASP A 171 -27.92 6.87 27.79
CA ASP A 171 -29.16 6.58 28.53
C ASP A 171 -28.94 6.69 30.06
#